data_AF-A0A1S8WPQ6-F1
#
_entry.id   AF-A0A1S8WPQ6-F1
#
_cell.length_a   1.000
_cell.length_b   1.000
_cell.length_c   1.000
_cell.angle_alpha   90.00
_cell.angle_beta   90.00
_cell.angle_gamma   90.00
#
_symmetry.space_group_name_H-M   'P 1'
#
loop_
_entity.id
_entity.type
_entity.pdbx_description
1 polymer ?
#
loop_
_entity_poly.entity_id
_entity_poly.type
_entity_poly.pdbx_seq_one_letter_code
_entity_poly.pdbx_strand_id
1 'polypeptide(L)'
;MSVDYASGLSEYANKGVCGLPEFFDDTTTLESKIDELYRLMVESAYTVVHTGAGISTSVGIPDFRGPKGVWTLEKLGEKPTVSVSFEKATPSLAHRILVELERKNLIHYLITQNIDGLHFRSGFPRNRLSILHGDMFLEKTKLSKRANLNIHAPADVVLDAIAKRFHLVVSSTVPSSDIFVPTLLLR
;
A
#
# COMPACT_ATOMS: atom_id res chain seq x y z
N MET A 1 -13.51 -13.39 2.56
CA MET A 1 -14.30 -12.15 2.78
C MET A 1 -13.30 -11.03 3.00
N SER A 2 -13.33 -9.97 2.20
CA SER A 2 -12.46 -8.81 2.44
C SER A 2 -12.92 -8.11 3.70
N VAL A 3 -12.13 -8.25 4.76
CA VAL A 3 -12.32 -7.53 6.00
C VAL A 3 -12.03 -6.07 5.68
N ASP A 4 -13.04 -5.19 5.78
CA ASP A 4 -12.85 -3.74 5.73
C ASP A 4 -11.74 -3.41 6.74
N TYR A 5 -10.61 -2.85 6.31
CA TYR A 5 -9.43 -2.73 7.17
C TYR A 5 -9.75 -1.95 8.46
N ALA A 6 -10.72 -1.04 8.38
CA ALA A 6 -11.26 -0.29 9.50
C ALA A 6 -11.79 -1.19 10.63
N SER A 7 -12.37 -2.35 10.30
CA SER A 7 -12.86 -3.32 11.27
C SER A 7 -11.74 -4.09 12.00
N GLY A 8 -10.52 -4.07 11.47
CA GLY A 8 -9.34 -4.68 12.09
C GLY A 8 -8.56 -3.73 13.01
N LEU A 9 -9.01 -2.49 13.18
CA LEU A 9 -8.32 -1.50 14.00
C LEU A 9 -8.60 -1.74 15.49
N SER A 10 -7.55 -1.72 16.31
CA SER A 10 -7.68 -1.79 17.76
C SER A 10 -8.35 -0.53 18.31
N GLU A 11 -9.12 -0.66 19.39
CA GLU A 11 -9.64 0.50 20.11
C GLU A 11 -8.50 1.41 20.58
N TYR A 12 -8.66 2.71 20.34
CA TYR A 12 -7.68 3.72 20.70
C TYR A 12 -8.37 5.03 21.04
N ALA A 13 -8.11 5.56 22.24
CA ALA A 13 -8.85 6.70 22.78
C ALA A 13 -8.58 8.02 22.05
N ASN A 14 -7.33 8.31 21.68
CA ASN A 14 -6.95 9.61 21.14
C ASN A 14 -6.87 9.63 19.60
N LYS A 15 -8.02 9.74 18.93
CA LYS A 15 -8.07 9.82 17.46
C LYS A 15 -7.68 11.18 16.88
N GLY A 16 -7.39 12.17 17.73
CA GLY A 16 -7.13 13.56 17.34
C GLY A 16 -8.39 14.30 16.87
N VAL A 17 -8.16 15.41 16.15
CA VAL A 17 -9.23 16.22 15.54
C VAL A 17 -9.73 15.50 14.29
N CYS A 18 -11.06 15.36 14.16
CA CYS A 18 -11.69 14.64 13.06
C CYS A 18 -12.83 15.47 12.48
N GLY A 19 -13.08 15.35 11.17
CA GLY A 19 -14.20 16.00 10.51
C GLY A 19 -14.06 17.51 10.38
N LEU A 20 -12.83 18.02 10.27
CA LEU A 20 -12.64 19.43 9.95
C LEU A 20 -13.23 19.73 8.55
N PRO A 21 -13.80 20.93 8.34
CA PRO A 21 -14.26 21.35 7.02
C PRO A 21 -13.14 21.29 5.99
N GLU A 22 -13.49 20.89 4.77
CA GLU A 22 -12.57 20.98 3.63
C GLU A 22 -12.48 22.42 3.13
N PHE A 23 -11.30 22.80 2.68
CA PHE A 23 -11.02 24.11 2.11
C PHE A 23 -10.58 23.91 0.66
N PHE A 24 -11.10 24.75 -0.24
CA PHE A 24 -10.80 24.71 -1.66
C PHE A 24 -10.33 26.11 -2.08
N ASP A 25 -9.11 26.18 -2.60
CA ASP A 25 -8.60 27.41 -3.20
C ASP A 25 -9.40 27.75 -4.47
N ASP A 26 -9.59 29.04 -4.75
CA ASP A 26 -10.09 29.47 -6.06
C ASP A 26 -9.04 29.19 -7.15
N THR A 27 -9.48 29.17 -8.42
CA THR A 27 -8.62 28.80 -9.55
C THR A 27 -7.35 29.64 -9.63
N THR A 28 -7.43 30.95 -9.40
CA THR A 28 -6.27 31.85 -9.50
C THR A 28 -5.25 31.53 -8.42
N THR A 29 -5.73 31.36 -7.18
CA THR A 29 -4.88 30.99 -6.04
C THR A 29 -4.25 29.62 -6.24
N LEU A 30 -5.01 28.65 -6.75
CA LEU A 30 -4.55 27.29 -7.00
C LEU A 30 -3.40 27.27 -8.02
N GLU A 31 -3.59 27.89 -9.19
CA GLU A 31 -2.57 27.95 -10.24
C GLU A 31 -1.29 28.65 -9.73
N SER A 32 -1.43 29.75 -8.99
CA SER A 32 -0.27 30.45 -8.40
C SER A 32 0.51 29.58 -7.41
N LYS A 33 -0.17 28.76 -6.60
CA LYS A 33 0.49 27.83 -5.67
C LYS A 33 1.15 26.65 -6.41
N ILE A 34 0.55 26.20 -7.52
CA ILE A 34 1.13 25.15 -8.36
C ILE A 34 2.42 25.65 -9.03
N ASP A 35 2.42 26.87 -9.56
CA ASP A 35 3.62 27.48 -10.14
C ASP A 35 4.74 27.61 -9.11
N GLU A 36 4.41 28.05 -7.89
CA GLU A 36 5.39 28.15 -6.81
C GLU A 36 5.91 26.77 -6.38
N LEU A 37 5.04 25.76 -6.26
CA LEU A 37 5.47 24.39 -5.98
C LEU A 37 6.40 23.86 -7.07
N TYR A 38 6.07 24.08 -8.34
CA TYR A 38 6.91 23.70 -9.47
C TYR A 38 8.29 24.36 -9.38
N ARG A 39 8.34 25.68 -9.12
CA ARG A 39 9.60 26.42 -8.93
C ARG A 39 10.44 25.82 -7.79
N LEU A 40 9.83 25.59 -6.63
CA LEU A 40 10.50 24.98 -5.48
C LEU A 40 11.03 23.58 -5.79
N MET A 41 10.29 22.77 -6.55
CA MET A 41 10.72 21.43 -6.95
C MET A 41 11.92 21.46 -7.91
N VAL A 42 11.96 22.42 -8.85
CA VAL A 42 13.06 22.57 -9.81
C VAL A 42 14.32 23.12 -9.15
N GLU A 43 14.19 24.08 -8.23
CA GLU A 43 15.31 24.68 -7.51
C GLU A 43 15.87 23.79 -6.40
N SER A 44 15.06 22.85 -5.90
CA SER A 44 15.47 21.93 -4.84
C SER A 44 16.48 20.91 -5.35
N ALA A 45 17.63 20.82 -4.68
CA ALA A 45 18.60 19.78 -4.93
C ALA A 45 18.12 18.39 -4.47
N TYR A 46 17.17 18.33 -3.54
CA TYR A 46 16.69 17.07 -2.97
C TYR A 46 15.27 17.17 -2.40
N THR A 47 14.30 16.66 -3.15
CA THR A 47 12.87 16.71 -2.79
C THR A 47 12.42 15.41 -2.12
N VAL A 48 11.82 15.54 -0.94
CA VAL A 48 11.18 14.45 -0.19
C VAL A 48 9.68 14.67 -0.14
N VAL A 49 8.89 13.63 -0.43
CA VAL A 49 7.43 13.69 -0.39
C VAL A 49 6.88 12.87 0.77
N HIS A 50 5.97 13.49 1.53
CA HIS A 50 5.23 12.83 2.60
C HIS A 50 3.80 12.55 2.14
N THR A 51 3.32 11.31 2.33
CA THR A 51 1.96 10.93 1.92
C THR A 51 1.18 10.29 3.07
N GLY A 52 -0.12 10.53 3.06
CA GLY A 52 -1.10 9.95 3.99
C GLY A 52 -2.34 9.48 3.24
N ALA A 53 -3.37 9.06 3.98
CA ALA A 53 -4.50 8.31 3.41
C ALA A 53 -5.30 9.10 2.35
N GLY A 54 -5.20 10.43 2.35
CA GLY A 54 -5.87 11.31 1.37
C GLY A 54 -5.56 10.99 -0.09
N ILE A 55 -4.36 10.48 -0.43
CA ILE A 55 -4.02 10.16 -1.82
C ILE A 55 -4.72 8.89 -2.35
N SER A 56 -5.34 8.11 -1.47
CA SER A 56 -6.00 6.83 -1.76
C SER A 56 -7.53 6.94 -1.74
N THR A 57 -8.10 8.09 -1.36
CA THR A 57 -9.57 8.30 -1.30
C THR A 57 -10.23 8.17 -2.66
N SER A 58 -9.59 8.68 -3.71
CA SER A 58 -10.09 8.61 -5.10
C SER A 58 -10.20 7.19 -5.66
N VAL A 59 -9.58 6.20 -5.02
CA VAL A 59 -9.65 4.77 -5.42
C VAL A 59 -10.48 3.93 -4.43
N GLY A 60 -11.28 4.60 -3.60
CA GLY A 60 -12.26 3.95 -2.72
C GLY A 60 -11.71 3.45 -1.39
N ILE A 61 -10.49 3.85 -1.01
CA ILE A 61 -9.94 3.61 0.33
C ILE A 61 -10.25 4.84 1.20
N PRO A 62 -11.09 4.74 2.24
CA PRO A 62 -11.41 5.90 3.08
C PRO A 62 -10.16 6.39 3.82
N ASP A 63 -10.06 7.71 4.00
CA ASP A 63 -9.10 8.29 4.93
C ASP A 63 -9.50 8.07 6.39
N PHE A 64 -8.70 8.58 7.32
CA PHE A 64 -8.98 8.44 8.74
C PHE A 64 -9.79 9.59 9.34
N ARG A 65 -9.58 10.84 8.90
CA ARG A 65 -9.98 12.06 9.64
C ARG A 65 -10.70 13.12 8.83
N GLY A 66 -10.83 12.94 7.52
CA GLY A 66 -11.62 13.82 6.67
C GLY A 66 -13.11 13.78 7.05
N PRO A 67 -13.97 14.55 6.37
CA PRO A 67 -15.40 14.62 6.69
C PRO A 67 -16.09 13.24 6.73
N LYS A 68 -15.62 12.30 5.90
CA LYS A 68 -16.10 10.92 5.83
C LYS A 68 -15.04 9.88 6.20
N GLY A 69 -14.03 10.30 6.96
CA GLY A 69 -12.95 9.42 7.41
C GLY A 69 -13.40 8.38 8.44
N VAL A 70 -12.68 7.27 8.56
CA VAL A 70 -13.00 6.16 9.47
C VAL A 70 -13.27 6.65 10.89
N TRP A 71 -12.38 7.47 11.45
CA TRP A 71 -12.50 7.99 12.82
C TRP A 71 -13.55 9.08 12.97
N THR A 72 -13.82 9.82 11.90
CA THR A 72 -14.89 10.82 11.90
C THR A 72 -16.25 10.13 11.98
N LEU A 73 -16.48 9.12 11.13
CA LEU A 73 -17.74 8.38 11.10
C LEU A 73 -17.94 7.55 12.37
N GLU A 74 -16.88 6.93 12.89
CA GLU A 74 -16.97 6.17 14.13
C GLU A 74 -17.40 7.05 15.32
N LYS A 75 -16.93 8.32 15.40
CA LYS A 75 -17.40 9.28 16.42
C LYS A 75 -18.88 9.61 16.29
N LEU A 76 -19.45 9.46 15.10
CA LEU A 76 -20.87 9.64 14.81
C LEU A 76 -21.68 8.34 14.96
N GLY A 77 -21.03 7.21 15.30
CA GLY A 77 -21.68 5.89 15.33
C GLY A 77 -21.92 5.30 13.94
N GLU A 78 -21.26 5.83 12.92
CA GLU A 78 -21.38 5.43 11.52
C GLU A 78 -20.14 4.66 11.03
N LYS A 79 -20.23 4.11 9.81
CA LYS A 79 -19.12 3.43 9.12
C LYS A 79 -19.00 3.95 7.68
N PRO A 80 -17.79 3.94 7.08
CA PRO A 80 -17.61 4.29 5.68
C PRO A 80 -18.52 3.46 4.77
N THR A 81 -19.25 4.13 3.87
CA THR A 81 -20.16 3.50 2.92
C THR A 81 -19.44 2.87 1.72
N VAL A 82 -18.25 3.38 1.40
CA VAL A 82 -17.41 2.87 0.31
C VAL A 82 -16.07 2.45 0.90
N SER A 83 -15.75 1.17 0.76
CA SER A 83 -14.46 0.60 1.13
C SER A 83 -14.07 -0.46 0.10
N VAL A 84 -13.09 -0.14 -0.73
CA VAL A 84 -12.45 -1.12 -1.61
C VAL A 84 -11.37 -1.83 -0.80
N SER A 85 -11.38 -3.16 -0.84
CA SER A 85 -10.35 -3.98 -0.21
C SER A 85 -8.98 -3.67 -0.80
N PHE A 86 -7.93 -3.62 0.03
CA PHE A 86 -6.58 -3.26 -0.43
C PHE A 86 -6.11 -4.11 -1.62
N GLU A 87 -6.43 -5.40 -1.65
CA GLU A 87 -6.08 -6.33 -2.74
C GLU A 87 -6.64 -5.90 -4.10
N LYS A 88 -7.84 -5.30 -4.09
CA LYS A 88 -8.57 -4.89 -5.31
C LYS A 88 -8.30 -3.44 -5.70
N ALA A 89 -7.92 -2.60 -4.73
CA ALA A 89 -7.59 -1.21 -5.00
C ALA A 89 -6.45 -1.13 -6.03
N THR A 90 -6.54 -0.17 -6.94
CA THR A 90 -5.48 0.12 -7.91
C THR A 90 -4.80 1.44 -7.55
N PRO A 91 -3.53 1.65 -7.92
CA PRO A 91 -2.87 2.92 -7.65
C PRO A 91 -3.64 4.11 -8.23
N SER A 92 -3.83 5.16 -7.44
CA SER A 92 -4.50 6.39 -7.89
C SER A 92 -3.64 7.17 -8.89
N LEU A 93 -4.21 8.22 -9.50
CA LEU A 93 -3.46 9.13 -10.35
C LEU A 93 -2.26 9.73 -9.62
N ALA A 94 -2.43 10.12 -8.36
CA ALA A 94 -1.36 10.66 -7.52
C ALA A 94 -0.19 9.67 -7.39
N HIS A 95 -0.49 8.38 -7.11
CA HIS A 95 0.55 7.35 -7.02
C HIS A 95 1.36 7.20 -8.31
N ARG A 96 0.68 7.24 -9.48
CA ARG A 96 1.36 7.15 -10.79
C ARG A 96 2.19 8.39 -11.10
N ILE A 97 1.69 9.58 -10.78
CA ILE A 97 2.45 10.83 -10.95
C ILE A 97 3.71 10.81 -10.10
N LEU A 98 3.64 10.35 -8.84
CA LEU A 98 4.82 10.24 -7.97
C LEU A 98 5.89 9.31 -8.53
N VAL A 99 5.50 8.22 -9.21
CA VAL A 99 6.44 7.33 -9.92
C VAL A 99 7.12 8.06 -11.09
N GLU A 100 6.36 8.82 -11.88
CA GLU A 100 6.93 9.56 -13.01
C GLU A 100 7.85 10.70 -12.56
N LEU A 101 7.51 11.38 -11.46
CA LEU A 101 8.35 12.42 -10.86
C LEU A 101 9.65 11.83 -10.29
N GLU A 102 9.59 10.65 -9.67
CA GLU A 102 10.77 9.92 -9.22
C GLU A 102 11.66 9.49 -10.40
N ARG A 103 11.08 8.95 -11.48
CA ARG A 103 11.80 8.57 -12.72
C ARG A 103 12.53 9.74 -13.37
N LYS A 104 11.98 10.95 -13.22
CA LYS A 104 12.59 12.20 -13.71
C LYS A 104 13.58 12.83 -12.72
N ASN A 105 13.86 12.17 -11.59
CA ASN A 105 14.67 12.68 -10.48
C ASN A 105 14.16 14.01 -9.89
N LEU A 106 12.85 14.29 -10.00
CA LEU A 106 12.22 15.44 -9.35
C LEU A 106 11.81 15.13 -7.91
N ILE A 107 11.64 13.85 -7.58
CA ILE A 107 11.46 13.34 -6.21
C ILE A 107 12.57 12.34 -5.94
N HIS A 108 13.19 12.45 -4.77
CA HIS A 108 14.35 11.65 -4.40
C HIS A 108 14.00 10.60 -3.34
N TYR A 109 12.98 10.88 -2.53
CA TYR A 109 12.55 9.99 -1.46
C TYR A 109 11.07 10.19 -1.13
N LEU A 110 10.40 9.11 -0.73
CA LEU A 110 8.99 9.13 -0.33
C LEU A 110 8.83 8.50 1.05
N ILE A 111 8.14 9.21 1.94
CA ILE A 111 7.78 8.75 3.28
C ILE A 111 6.27 8.63 3.33
N THR A 112 5.75 7.44 3.62
CA THR A 112 4.31 7.20 3.67
C THR A 112 3.87 6.69 5.03
N GLN A 113 2.71 7.20 5.44
CA GLN A 113 1.93 6.69 6.57
C GLN A 113 0.90 5.64 6.14
N ASN A 114 0.76 5.39 4.83
CA ASN A 114 -0.22 4.46 4.31
C ASN A 114 0.25 3.03 4.45
N ILE A 115 -0.69 2.16 4.81
CA ILE A 115 -0.49 0.71 4.91
C ILE A 115 -1.07 -0.05 3.71
N ASP A 116 -1.64 0.68 2.74
CA ASP A 116 -2.42 0.16 1.60
C ASP A 116 -1.57 -0.48 0.49
N GLY A 117 -0.24 -0.43 0.58
CA GLY A 117 0.70 -1.01 -0.37
C GLY A 117 0.67 -0.38 -1.77
N LEU A 118 -0.09 0.71 -2.01
CA LEU A 118 -0.32 1.23 -3.36
C LEU A 118 0.91 1.91 -3.96
N HIS A 119 1.81 2.48 -3.14
CA HIS A 119 3.10 2.99 -3.62
C HIS A 119 3.99 1.89 -4.20
N PHE A 120 4.07 0.74 -3.53
CA PHE A 120 4.86 -0.37 -4.06
C PHE A 120 4.21 -0.95 -5.33
N ARG A 121 2.88 -1.11 -5.31
CA ARG A 121 2.11 -1.63 -6.46
C ARG A 121 2.05 -0.68 -7.65
N SER A 122 2.29 0.62 -7.47
CA SER A 122 2.42 1.58 -8.56
C SER A 122 3.77 1.48 -9.28
N GLY A 123 4.74 0.75 -8.70
CA GLY A 123 6.10 0.64 -9.20
C GLY A 123 7.07 1.66 -8.59
N PHE A 124 6.70 2.32 -7.49
CA PHE A 124 7.62 3.23 -6.79
C PHE A 124 8.82 2.44 -6.20
N PRO A 125 10.07 2.90 -6.40
CA PRO A 125 11.24 2.12 -6.02
C PRO A 125 11.40 1.99 -4.50
N ARG A 126 11.58 0.74 -4.06
CA ARG A 126 11.59 0.36 -2.64
C ARG A 126 12.77 0.93 -1.86
N ASN A 127 13.92 1.15 -2.51
CA ASN A 127 15.10 1.77 -1.91
C ASN A 127 14.96 3.28 -1.68
N ARG A 128 13.89 3.90 -2.21
CA ARG A 128 13.56 5.32 -2.05
C ARG A 128 12.24 5.53 -1.31
N LEU A 129 11.73 4.49 -0.63
CA LEU A 129 10.43 4.47 0.03
C LEU A 129 10.57 4.04 1.51
N SER A 130 10.06 4.87 2.42
CA SER A 130 9.89 4.53 3.84
C SER A 130 8.41 4.40 4.19
N ILE A 131 8.02 3.24 4.74
CA ILE A 131 6.65 2.93 5.16
C ILE A 131 6.60 2.92 6.68
N LEU A 132 6.13 4.01 7.28
CA LEU A 132 6.26 4.24 8.72
C LEU A 132 5.32 3.40 9.57
N HIS A 133 4.12 3.11 9.05
CA HIS A 133 3.07 2.39 9.79
C HIS A 133 2.98 0.90 9.42
N GLY A 134 3.95 0.39 8.65
CA GLY A 134 3.91 -0.96 8.09
C GLY A 134 3.13 -1.04 6.78
N ASP A 135 3.09 -2.22 6.19
CA ASP A 135 2.46 -2.48 4.90
C ASP A 135 1.64 -3.77 5.03
N MET A 136 0.36 -3.71 4.67
CA MET A 136 -0.57 -4.84 4.79
C MET A 136 -0.17 -6.06 3.95
N PHE A 137 0.68 -5.88 2.94
CA PHE A 137 1.18 -6.95 2.08
C PHE A 137 2.58 -7.44 2.47
N LEU A 138 3.21 -6.83 3.48
CA LEU A 138 4.54 -7.21 3.93
C LEU A 138 4.49 -7.95 5.26
N GLU A 139 4.61 -9.28 5.18
CA GLU A 139 4.89 -10.09 6.37
C GLU A 139 6.37 -9.97 6.75
N LYS A 140 6.64 -9.42 7.94
CA LYS A 140 7.95 -9.54 8.59
C LYS A 140 7.95 -10.77 9.48
N THR A 141 8.72 -11.79 9.11
CA THR A 141 8.98 -12.90 10.03
C THR A 141 9.87 -12.42 11.17
N LYS A 142 9.60 -12.87 12.40
CA LYS A 142 10.43 -12.56 13.59
C LYS A 142 11.83 -13.18 13.53
N LEU A 143 12.15 -13.92 12.46
CA LEU A 143 13.37 -14.68 12.27
C LEU A 143 14.06 -14.22 10.97
N SER A 144 15.05 -13.35 11.14
CA SER A 144 16.10 -12.96 10.17
C SER A 144 15.80 -11.86 9.13
N LYS A 145 16.80 -11.00 8.92
CA LYS A 145 16.90 -9.94 7.91
C LYS A 145 17.11 -10.55 6.50
N ARG A 146 16.13 -11.23 5.92
CA ARG A 146 16.25 -11.82 4.57
C ARG A 146 15.08 -11.42 3.67
N ALA A 147 15.36 -11.27 2.37
CA ALA A 147 14.42 -10.82 1.37
C ALA A 147 13.45 -11.96 0.99
N ASN A 148 12.16 -11.63 0.91
CA ASN A 148 11.12 -12.55 0.44
C ASN A 148 10.96 -12.40 -1.09
N LEU A 149 10.94 -13.53 -1.81
CA LEU A 149 10.61 -13.59 -3.23
C LEU A 149 9.19 -14.17 -3.37
N ASN A 150 8.27 -13.36 -3.89
CA ASN A 150 6.90 -13.81 -4.15
C ASN A 150 6.83 -14.47 -5.53
N ILE A 151 6.44 -15.75 -5.57
CA ILE A 151 6.23 -16.51 -6.82
C ILE A 151 4.72 -16.79 -6.95
N HIS A 152 4.11 -16.29 -8.02
CA HIS A 152 2.69 -16.52 -8.33
C HIS A 152 2.51 -17.74 -9.25
N ALA A 153 2.62 -18.93 -8.69
CA ALA A 153 2.36 -20.20 -9.38
C ALA A 153 1.83 -21.25 -8.38
N PRO A 154 1.13 -22.31 -8.83
CA PRO A 154 0.76 -23.42 -7.96
C PRO A 154 1.99 -24.04 -7.28
N ALA A 155 1.87 -24.40 -6.00
CA ALA A 155 2.99 -24.91 -5.19
C ALA A 155 3.70 -26.11 -5.85
N ASP A 156 2.92 -27.03 -6.44
CA ASP A 156 3.45 -28.22 -7.11
C ASP A 156 4.31 -27.87 -8.34
N VAL A 157 3.95 -26.83 -9.08
CA VAL A 157 4.73 -26.35 -10.24
C VAL A 157 6.07 -25.78 -9.78
N VAL A 158 6.07 -25.00 -8.69
CA VAL A 158 7.28 -24.43 -8.10
C VAL A 158 8.19 -25.55 -7.57
N LEU A 159 7.62 -26.52 -6.87
CA LEU A 159 8.33 -27.64 -6.28
C LEU A 159 8.92 -28.59 -7.31
N ASP A 160 8.17 -28.94 -8.35
CA ASP A 160 8.66 -29.77 -9.45
C ASP A 160 9.82 -29.08 -10.17
N ALA A 161 9.72 -27.77 -10.40
CA ALA A 161 10.79 -26.98 -11.00
C ALA A 161 12.05 -26.90 -10.14
N ILE A 162 11.91 -26.91 -8.81
CA ILE A 162 13.03 -26.98 -7.86
C ILE A 162 13.62 -28.40 -7.83
N ALA A 163 12.77 -29.42 -7.71
CA ALA A 163 13.17 -30.83 -7.66
C ALA A 163 14.00 -31.23 -8.88
N LYS A 164 13.59 -30.80 -10.08
CA LYS A 164 14.35 -31.00 -11.33
C LYS A 164 15.74 -30.36 -11.30
N ARG A 165 15.88 -29.16 -10.71
CA ARG A 165 17.18 -28.45 -10.60
C ARG A 165 18.13 -29.10 -9.60
N PHE A 166 17.58 -29.77 -8.59
CA PHE A 166 18.35 -30.55 -7.62
C PHE A 166 18.47 -32.04 -7.98
N HIS A 167 18.00 -32.43 -9.18
CA HIS A 167 18.00 -33.82 -9.66
C HIS A 167 17.33 -34.82 -8.70
N LEU A 168 16.28 -34.38 -7.98
CA LEU A 168 15.53 -35.22 -7.06
C LEU A 168 14.56 -36.13 -7.83
N VAL A 169 14.52 -37.42 -7.48
CA VAL A 169 13.56 -38.39 -8.03
C VAL A 169 12.38 -38.53 -7.06
N VAL A 170 11.18 -38.17 -7.52
CA VAL A 170 9.95 -38.23 -6.70
C VAL A 170 9.03 -39.33 -7.26
N SER A 171 8.65 -40.30 -6.42
CA SER A 171 7.73 -41.40 -6.79
C SER A 171 6.28 -40.91 -6.93
N SER A 172 5.59 -41.33 -7.99
CA SER A 172 4.28 -40.81 -8.41
C SER A 172 3.05 -41.46 -7.76
N THR A 173 3.18 -42.15 -6.63
CA THR A 173 2.02 -42.76 -5.96
C THR A 173 1.31 -41.75 -5.06
N VAL A 174 0.18 -41.22 -5.52
CA VAL A 174 -0.73 -40.35 -4.74
C VAL A 174 -1.73 -41.23 -3.98
N PRO A 175 -1.85 -41.14 -2.64
CA PRO A 175 -3.00 -41.71 -1.91
C PRO A 175 -4.24 -40.84 -2.15
N SER A 176 -5.38 -41.49 -2.39
CA SER A 176 -6.66 -40.85 -2.69
C SER A 176 -7.20 -39.96 -1.57
N SER A 177 -7.86 -38.87 -2.01
CA SER A 177 -8.85 -38.03 -1.31
C SER A 177 -8.41 -37.34 -0.01
N ASP A 178 -7.87 -36.14 -0.14
CA ASP A 178 -8.50 -34.89 0.33
C ASP A 178 -7.62 -33.70 -0.05
N ILE A 179 -8.16 -32.78 -0.86
CA ILE A 179 -7.42 -31.61 -1.38
C ILE A 179 -7.27 -30.59 -0.25
N PHE A 180 -6.13 -30.64 0.43
CA PHE A 180 -5.61 -29.53 1.22
C PHE A 180 -4.54 -28.84 0.39
N VAL A 181 -4.71 -27.57 0.03
CA VAL A 181 -3.67 -26.79 -0.64
C VAL A 181 -2.62 -26.41 0.40
N PRO A 182 -1.40 -26.98 0.43
CA PRO A 182 -0.39 -26.55 1.36
C PRO A 182 0.35 -25.36 0.73
N THR A 183 0.29 -24.20 1.37
CA THR A 183 1.26 -23.14 1.10
C THR A 183 2.63 -23.66 1.50
N LEU A 184 3.48 -23.91 0.52
CA LEU A 184 4.83 -24.37 0.77
C LEU A 184 5.71 -23.19 1.20
N LEU A 185 6.15 -23.21 2.46
CA LEU A 185 7.11 -22.26 3.01
C LEU A 185 8.51 -22.89 2.94
N LEU A 186 9.32 -22.50 1.95
CA LEU A 186 10.74 -22.90 1.89
C LEU A 186 11.58 -21.96 2.77
N ARG A 187 12.37 -22.54 3.68
CA ARG A 187 13.26 -21.84 4.62
C ARG A 187 14.65 -21.59 4.02
#